data_AF-A0A7S3WLZ5-F1
#
_entry.id   AF-A0A7S3WLZ5-F1
#
_cell.length_a   1.000
_cell.length_b   1.000
_cell.length_c   1.000
_cell.angle_alpha   90.00
_cell.angle_beta   90.00
_cell.angle_gamma   90.00
#
_symmetry.space_group_name_H-M   'P 1'
#
loop_
_entity.id
_entity.type
_entity.pdbx_description
1 polymer ?
#
loop_
_entity_poly.entity_id
_entity_poly.type
_entity_poly.pdbx_seq_one_letter_code
_entity_poly.pdbx_strand_id
1 'polypeptide(L)'
;EPWRFVVFEGTEAIQKLITLKREGIEAMTTGAEKVAALEKAAKKEKELMRCSHIIAICCKRLENSKGVLMPEWEEVAATACAVHNLHFSIHASGYAGYWSSGGVGGGWADAPAVRAFLGMDGECQGAKDKVLGFFHVGVVPKERVALYHARRGPIAVKTQWVKA
;
A
#
# COMPACT_ATOMS: atom_id res chain seq x y z
N GLU A 1 1.58 9.33 15.17
CA GLU A 1 1.83 8.02 14.54
C GLU A 1 0.62 7.62 13.68
N PRO A 2 0.52 8.17 12.46
CA PRO A 2 -0.65 7.96 11.60
C PRO A 2 -0.67 6.58 10.94
N TRP A 3 0.46 5.88 10.85
CA TRP A 3 0.55 4.59 10.19
C TRP A 3 -0.29 3.52 10.89
N ARG A 4 -1.05 2.76 10.11
CA ARG A 4 -1.73 1.53 10.52
C ARG A 4 -1.42 0.46 9.48
N PHE A 5 -1.22 -0.77 9.93
CA PHE A 5 -0.88 -1.90 9.06
C PHE A 5 -1.87 -3.04 9.31
N VAL A 6 -2.54 -3.49 8.27
CA VAL A 6 -3.43 -4.66 8.33
C VAL A 6 -2.73 -5.82 7.64
N VAL A 7 -2.35 -6.85 8.40
CA VAL A 7 -1.56 -7.97 7.92
C VAL A 7 -2.47 -9.12 7.49
N PHE A 8 -2.38 -9.50 6.21
CA PHE A 8 -2.99 -10.70 5.66
C PHE A 8 -1.93 -11.79 5.63
N GLU A 9 -2.01 -12.71 6.58
CA GLU A 9 -1.09 -13.84 6.72
C GLU A 9 -1.72 -15.14 6.24
N GLY A 10 -1.01 -15.85 5.37
CA GLY A 10 -1.43 -17.16 4.89
C GLY A 10 -2.52 -17.14 3.82
N THR A 11 -2.80 -18.32 3.29
CA THR A 11 -3.64 -18.53 2.11
C THR A 11 -5.07 -18.01 2.29
N GLU A 12 -5.68 -18.25 3.46
CA GLU A 12 -7.07 -17.84 3.71
C GLU A 12 -7.22 -16.32 3.79
N ALA A 13 -6.30 -15.63 4.48
CA ALA A 13 -6.33 -14.17 4.58
C ALA A 13 -6.05 -13.51 3.22
N ILE A 14 -5.13 -14.07 2.43
CA ILE A 14 -4.85 -13.58 1.07
C ILE A 14 -6.05 -13.82 0.15
N GLN A 15 -6.74 -14.96 0.27
CA GLN A 15 -7.98 -15.21 -0.46
C GLN A 15 -9.06 -14.22 -0.05
N LYS A 16 -9.16 -13.87 1.23
CA LYS A 16 -10.07 -12.81 1.71
C LYS A 16 -9.76 -11.45 1.07
N LEU A 17 -8.48 -11.07 0.96
CA LEU A 17 -8.07 -9.85 0.26
C LEU A 17 -8.44 -9.87 -1.23
N ILE A 18 -8.27 -11.02 -1.90
CA ILE A 18 -8.68 -11.19 -3.30
C ILE A 18 -10.19 -11.01 -3.46
N THR A 19 -10.99 -11.58 -2.55
CA THR A 19 -12.44 -11.41 -2.54
C THR A 19 -12.83 -9.95 -2.31
N LEU A 20 -12.25 -9.29 -1.31
CA LEU A 20 -12.47 -7.86 -1.04
C LEU A 20 -12.13 -6.99 -2.25
N LYS A 21 -11.04 -7.31 -2.96
CA LYS A 21 -10.66 -6.62 -4.18
C LYS A 21 -11.70 -6.80 -5.28
N ARG A 22 -12.24 -8.00 -5.46
CA ARG A 22 -13.30 -8.29 -6.44
C ARG A 22 -14.56 -7.49 -6.12
N GLU A 23 -15.05 -7.59 -4.89
CA GLU A 23 -16.22 -6.84 -4.39
C GLU A 23 -16.02 -5.33 -4.55
N GLY A 24 -14.84 -4.82 -4.22
CA GLY A 24 -14.51 -3.40 -4.40
C GLY A 24 -14.50 -2.97 -5.87
N ILE A 25 -13.98 -3.78 -6.80
CA ILE A 25 -14.05 -3.49 -8.24
C ILE A 25 -15.51 -3.46 -8.70
N GLU A 26 -16.31 -4.44 -8.27
CA GLU A 26 -17.72 -4.54 -8.66
C GLU A 26 -18.56 -3.36 -8.17
N ALA A 27 -18.22 -2.79 -7.01
CA ALA A 27 -18.90 -1.63 -6.42
C ALA A 27 -18.44 -0.29 -7.02
N MET A 28 -17.17 -0.18 -7.44
CA MET A 28 -16.56 1.08 -7.85
C MET A 28 -16.55 1.30 -9.36
N THR A 29 -16.84 0.27 -10.16
CA THR A 29 -16.76 0.33 -11.63
C THR A 29 -17.99 -0.30 -12.28
N THR A 30 -18.30 0.09 -13.52
CA THR A 30 -19.43 -0.45 -14.29
C THR A 30 -19.07 -0.74 -15.75
N GLY A 31 -19.93 -1.45 -16.47
CA GLY A 31 -19.78 -1.69 -17.91
C GLY A 31 -18.44 -2.33 -18.31
N ALA A 32 -17.84 -1.83 -19.38
CA ALA A 32 -16.58 -2.35 -19.93
C ALA A 32 -15.39 -2.18 -18.97
N GLU A 33 -15.37 -1.12 -18.17
CA GLU A 33 -14.32 -0.87 -17.18
C GLU A 33 -14.29 -1.99 -16.13
N LYS A 34 -15.48 -2.36 -15.62
CA LYS A 34 -15.63 -3.46 -14.66
C LYS A 34 -15.09 -4.76 -15.20
N VAL A 35 -15.45 -5.11 -16.44
CA VAL A 35 -14.98 -6.34 -17.09
C VAL A 35 -13.45 -6.34 -17.18
N ALA A 36 -12.85 -5.26 -17.69
CA ALA A 36 -11.40 -5.15 -17.81
C ALA A 36 -10.68 -5.21 -16.46
N ALA A 37 -11.23 -4.56 -15.43
CA ALA A 37 -10.67 -4.57 -14.08
C ALA A 37 -10.72 -5.97 -13.44
N LEU A 38 -11.84 -6.68 -13.59
CA LEU A 38 -12.01 -8.05 -13.09
C LEU A 38 -11.07 -9.04 -13.81
N GLU A 39 -10.94 -8.95 -15.13
CA GLU A 39 -9.99 -9.78 -15.88
C GLU A 39 -8.54 -9.54 -15.44
N LYS A 40 -8.16 -8.26 -15.25
CA LYS A 40 -6.84 -7.89 -14.74
C LYS A 40 -6.62 -8.40 -13.32
N ALA A 41 -7.66 -8.39 -12.48
CA ALA A 41 -7.59 -8.94 -11.12
C ALA A 41 -7.39 -10.46 -11.14
N ALA A 42 -8.16 -11.19 -11.95
CA ALA A 42 -8.06 -12.64 -12.09
C ALA A 42 -6.68 -13.10 -12.58
N LYS A 43 -6.08 -12.38 -13.54
CA LYS A 43 -4.71 -12.68 -14.03
C LYS A 43 -3.64 -12.62 -12.93
N LYS A 44 -3.83 -11.77 -11.93
CA LYS A 44 -2.89 -11.57 -10.82
C LYS A 44 -3.18 -12.43 -9.60
N GLU A 45 -4.31 -13.13 -9.56
CA GLU A 45 -4.74 -13.92 -8.40
C GLU A 45 -3.69 -14.99 -8.03
N LYS A 46 -3.19 -15.72 -9.02
CA LYS A 46 -2.12 -16.72 -8.81
C LYS A 46 -0.83 -16.12 -8.26
N GLU A 47 -0.50 -14.87 -8.62
CA GLU A 47 0.70 -14.20 -8.09
C GLU A 47 0.50 -13.78 -6.64
N LEU A 48 -0.68 -13.26 -6.30
CA LEU A 48 -1.03 -12.88 -4.93
C LEU A 48 -1.02 -14.09 -4.00
N MET A 49 -1.56 -15.23 -4.46
CA MET A 49 -1.58 -16.48 -3.69
C MET A 49 -0.19 -17.08 -3.44
N ARG A 50 0.86 -16.57 -4.10
CA ARG A 50 2.26 -16.95 -3.81
C ARG A 50 2.89 -16.12 -2.70
N CYS A 51 2.26 -15.01 -2.28
CA CYS A 51 2.71 -14.26 -1.12
C CYS A 51 2.44 -15.06 0.16
N SER A 52 3.36 -15.00 1.12
CA SER A 52 3.06 -15.49 2.49
C SER A 52 2.32 -14.42 3.29
N HIS A 53 2.65 -13.14 3.04
CA HIS A 53 2.06 -11.99 3.69
C HIS A 53 1.79 -10.88 2.68
N ILE A 54 0.65 -10.22 2.85
CA ILE A 54 0.35 -8.94 2.21
C ILE A 54 -0.08 -7.98 3.33
N ILE A 55 0.44 -6.75 3.33
CA ILE A 55 0.17 -5.79 4.40
C ILE A 55 -0.51 -4.58 3.78
N ALA A 56 -1.77 -4.29 4.15
CA ALA A 56 -2.40 -3.04 3.80
C ALA A 56 -1.70 -1.89 4.53
N ILE A 57 -1.32 -0.86 3.80
CA ILE A 57 -0.69 0.35 4.32
C ILE A 57 -1.77 1.40 4.46
N CYS A 58 -2.01 1.81 5.69
CA CYS A 58 -3.06 2.75 6.03
C CYS A 58 -2.50 3.95 6.78
N CYS A 59 -3.11 5.11 6.56
CA CYS A 59 -2.79 6.38 7.21
C CYS A 59 -4.08 6.88 7.88
N LYS A 60 -4.12 6.73 9.21
CA LYS A 60 -5.22 7.20 10.05
C LYS A 60 -5.01 8.66 10.39
N ARG A 61 -6.06 9.48 10.21
CA ARG A 61 -6.08 10.90 10.56
C ARG A 61 -6.23 11.04 12.06
N LEU A 62 -5.28 11.72 12.70
CA LEU A 62 -5.22 11.80 14.16
C LEU A 62 -4.96 13.23 14.62
N GLU A 63 -5.62 13.63 15.70
CA GLU A 63 -5.22 14.83 16.42
C GLU A 63 -3.98 14.55 17.26
N ASN A 64 -3.13 15.56 17.41
CA ASN A 64 -2.06 15.50 18.39
C ASN A 64 -2.60 15.74 19.82
N SER A 65 -1.72 15.73 20.81
CA SER A 65 -2.09 15.93 22.23
C SER A 65 -2.73 17.29 22.55
N LYS A 66 -2.75 18.22 21.59
CA LYS A 66 -3.37 19.55 21.69
C LYS A 66 -4.68 19.65 20.91
N GLY A 67 -5.21 18.55 20.38
CA GLY A 67 -6.43 18.55 19.55
C GLY A 67 -6.21 19.13 18.14
N VAL A 68 -4.95 19.25 17.69
CA VAL A 68 -4.64 19.82 16.38
C VAL A 68 -4.42 18.69 15.38
N LEU A 69 -5.15 18.71 14.27
CA LEU A 69 -4.94 17.84 13.13
C LEU A 69 -3.75 18.33 12.30
N MET A 70 -2.78 17.45 12.06
CA MET A 70 -1.60 17.79 11.25
C MET A 70 -1.94 17.81 9.75
N PRO A 71 -1.21 18.61 8.94
CA PRO A 71 -1.36 18.61 7.49
C PRO A 71 -1.31 17.20 6.89
N GLU A 72 -2.13 16.97 5.87
CA GLU A 72 -2.27 15.63 5.30
C GLU A 72 -0.95 15.03 4.79
N TRP A 73 -0.19 15.85 4.07
CA TRP A 73 1.07 15.44 3.49
C TRP A 73 2.10 15.03 4.56
N GLU A 74 2.06 15.59 5.77
CA GLU A 74 2.98 15.24 6.87
C GLU A 74 2.70 13.83 7.38
N GLU A 75 1.41 13.50 7.56
CA GLU A 75 1.03 12.17 8.03
C GLU A 75 1.27 11.08 6.97
N VAL A 76 1.03 11.41 5.70
CA VAL A 76 1.36 10.53 4.57
C VAL A 76 2.87 10.33 4.48
N ALA A 77 3.68 11.39 4.63
CA ALA A 77 5.14 11.30 4.63
C ALA A 77 5.65 10.45 5.81
N ALA A 78 5.09 10.65 7.01
CA ALA A 78 5.42 9.83 8.18
C ALA A 78 5.10 8.34 7.95
N THR A 79 3.94 8.05 7.33
CA THR A 79 3.56 6.68 6.96
C THR A 79 4.50 6.09 5.90
N ALA A 80 4.89 6.88 4.88
CA ALA A 80 5.85 6.44 3.87
C ALA A 80 7.23 6.12 4.47
N CYS A 81 7.70 6.90 5.44
CA CYS A 81 8.92 6.60 6.20
C CYS A 81 8.78 5.28 6.99
N ALA A 82 7.63 5.03 7.62
CA ALA A 82 7.37 3.75 8.29
C ALA A 82 7.42 2.56 7.31
N VAL A 83 6.89 2.71 6.10
CA VAL A 83 6.99 1.69 5.03
C VAL A 83 8.42 1.51 4.53
N HIS A 84 9.21 2.59 4.45
CA HIS A 84 10.63 2.49 4.11
C HIS A 84 11.42 1.72 5.18
N ASN A 85 11.14 1.96 6.46
CA ASN A 85 11.70 1.18 7.56
C ASN A 85 11.29 -0.30 7.46
N LEU A 86 10.04 -0.59 7.09
CA LEU A 86 9.58 -1.96 6.83
C LEU A 86 10.40 -2.62 5.71
N HIS A 87 10.68 -1.93 4.60
CA HIS A 87 11.57 -2.43 3.56
C HIS A 87 12.96 -2.82 4.08
N PHE A 88 13.55 -2.00 4.96
CA PHE A 88 14.85 -2.33 5.55
C PHE A 88 14.77 -3.53 6.48
N SER A 89 13.77 -3.58 7.36
CA SER A 89 13.61 -4.67 8.34
C SER A 89 13.44 -6.04 7.69
N ILE A 90 12.60 -6.14 6.66
CA ILE A 90 12.41 -7.41 5.95
C ILE A 90 13.66 -7.80 5.15
N HIS A 91 14.37 -6.81 4.59
CA HIS A 91 15.58 -7.07 3.81
C HIS A 91 16.70 -7.61 4.70
N ALA A 92 16.89 -7.00 5.88
CA ALA A 92 17.80 -7.50 6.90
C ALA A 92 17.45 -8.92 7.37
N SER A 93 16.16 -9.29 7.29
CA SER A 93 15.65 -10.63 7.62
C SER A 93 15.69 -11.63 6.44
N GLY A 94 16.26 -11.26 5.30
CA GLY A 94 16.39 -12.15 4.13
C GLY A 94 15.16 -12.23 3.23
N TYR A 95 14.17 -11.35 3.43
CA TYR A 95 12.96 -11.26 2.59
C TYR A 95 13.03 -10.08 1.63
N ALA A 96 12.13 -10.08 0.64
CA ALA A 96 11.92 -8.97 -0.28
C ALA A 96 10.51 -8.39 -0.10
N GLY A 97 10.39 -7.10 -0.39
CA GLY A 97 9.13 -6.38 -0.31
C GLY A 97 8.84 -5.56 -1.55
N TYR A 98 7.57 -5.43 -1.88
CA TYR A 98 7.07 -4.60 -2.97
C TYR A 98 5.84 -3.82 -2.52
N TRP A 99 5.91 -2.49 -2.53
CA TRP A 99 4.76 -1.62 -2.30
C TRP A 99 4.03 -1.32 -3.62
N SER A 100 2.79 -1.79 -3.71
CA SER A 100 1.84 -1.49 -4.78
C SER A 100 0.84 -0.43 -4.33
N SER A 101 0.65 0.62 -5.13
CA SER A 101 -0.48 1.56 -5.00
C SER A 101 -1.77 1.05 -5.66
N GLY A 102 -1.81 -0.21 -6.07
CA GLY A 102 -2.94 -0.76 -6.82
C GLY A 102 -4.25 -0.70 -6.03
N GLY A 103 -5.24 0.01 -6.56
CA GLY A 103 -6.59 0.09 -6.00
C GLY A 103 -6.90 1.33 -5.17
N VAL A 104 -5.89 2.17 -4.88
CA VAL A 104 -6.09 3.43 -4.15
C VAL A 104 -6.36 4.59 -5.11
N GLY A 105 -6.88 5.71 -4.60
CA GLY A 105 -7.10 6.93 -5.39
C GLY A 105 -8.38 6.88 -6.20
N GLY A 106 -9.46 6.37 -5.59
CA GLY A 106 -10.76 6.17 -6.23
C GLY A 106 -10.96 4.77 -6.80
N GLY A 107 -10.06 3.83 -6.51
CA GLY A 107 -10.16 2.44 -6.94
C GLY A 107 -10.88 1.54 -5.93
N TRP A 108 -10.75 0.22 -6.12
CA TRP A 108 -11.41 -0.80 -5.30
C TRP A 108 -11.06 -0.74 -3.81
N ALA A 109 -9.87 -0.24 -3.44
CA ALA A 109 -9.45 -0.12 -2.04
C ALA A 109 -10.19 1.02 -1.31
N ASP A 110 -10.78 1.95 -2.06
CA ASP A 110 -11.62 3.02 -1.52
C ASP A 110 -13.12 2.64 -1.46
N ALA A 111 -13.49 1.43 -1.89
CA ALA A 111 -14.85 0.94 -1.74
C ALA A 111 -15.26 0.89 -0.26
N PRO A 112 -16.50 1.29 0.11
CA PRO A 112 -16.90 1.41 1.51
C PRO A 112 -16.68 0.14 2.35
N ALA A 113 -17.03 -1.03 1.80
CA ALA A 113 -16.85 -2.31 2.48
C ALA A 113 -15.36 -2.66 2.71
N VAL A 114 -14.48 -2.30 1.76
CA VAL A 114 -13.04 -2.53 1.88
C VAL A 114 -12.44 -1.59 2.91
N ARG A 115 -12.83 -0.30 2.90
CA ARG A 115 -12.39 0.68 3.90
C ARG A 115 -12.82 0.27 5.30
N ALA A 116 -14.07 -0.15 5.48
CA ALA A 116 -14.57 -0.65 6.76
C ALA A 116 -13.80 -1.88 7.25
N PHE A 117 -13.53 -2.85 6.36
CA PHE A 117 -12.72 -4.02 6.70
C PHE A 117 -11.31 -3.64 7.17
N LEU A 118 -10.69 -2.64 6.53
CA LEU A 118 -9.37 -2.14 6.89
C LEU A 118 -9.37 -1.19 8.10
N GLY A 119 -10.53 -0.87 8.67
CA GLY A 119 -10.69 0.11 9.76
C GLY A 119 -10.37 1.55 9.33
N MET A 120 -10.51 1.83 8.03
CA MET A 120 -10.20 3.11 7.36
C MET A 120 -11.47 3.81 6.84
N ASP A 121 -12.62 3.55 7.43
CA ASP A 121 -13.89 4.24 7.17
C ASP A 121 -14.10 5.49 8.04
N GLY A 122 -13.17 5.78 8.95
CA GLY A 122 -13.20 6.94 9.83
C GLY A 122 -12.74 8.25 9.20
N GLU A 123 -12.97 9.32 9.96
CA GLU A 123 -12.46 10.67 9.69
C GLU A 123 -12.13 11.40 11.00
N CYS A 124 -11.31 12.44 10.89
CA CYS A 124 -10.95 13.33 11.98
C CYS A 124 -11.05 14.77 11.47
N GLN A 125 -11.88 15.60 12.12
CA GLN A 125 -12.17 16.97 11.70
C GLN A 125 -12.52 17.09 10.20
N GLY A 126 -13.31 16.13 9.67
CA GLY A 126 -13.70 16.06 8.26
C GLY A 126 -12.62 15.54 7.30
N ALA A 127 -11.41 15.24 7.77
CA ALA A 127 -10.38 14.58 6.97
C ALA A 127 -10.49 13.06 7.10
N LYS A 128 -10.65 12.37 5.96
CA LYS A 128 -10.82 10.92 5.90
C LYS A 128 -9.51 10.16 6.06
N ASP A 129 -9.59 8.98 6.68
CA ASP A 129 -8.50 8.00 6.70
C ASP A 129 -8.12 7.56 5.27
N LYS A 130 -6.87 7.15 5.06
CA LYS A 130 -6.35 6.78 3.74
C LYS A 130 -5.79 5.37 3.71
N VAL A 131 -6.08 4.66 2.61
CA VAL A 131 -5.33 3.48 2.20
C VAL A 131 -4.28 3.94 1.22
N LEU A 132 -3.00 3.69 1.50
CA LEU A 132 -1.87 4.08 0.66
C LEU A 132 -1.34 2.94 -0.22
N GLY A 133 -1.92 1.74 -0.08
CA GLY A 133 -1.65 0.60 -0.94
C GLY A 133 -1.38 -0.67 -0.15
N PHE A 134 -0.69 -1.61 -0.78
CA PHE A 134 -0.43 -2.93 -0.23
C PHE A 134 1.04 -3.28 -0.40
N PHE A 135 1.63 -3.80 0.67
CA PHE A 135 3.00 -4.26 0.74
C PHE A 135 3.04 -5.77 0.61
N HIS A 136 3.59 -6.27 -0.49
CA HIS A 136 3.72 -7.69 -0.75
C HIS A 136 5.06 -8.19 -0.21
N VAL A 137 5.04 -9.26 0.58
CA VAL A 137 6.25 -9.89 1.12
C VAL A 137 6.50 -11.21 0.41
N GLY A 138 7.77 -11.47 0.08
CA GLY A 138 8.16 -12.74 -0.53
C GLY A 138 9.66 -13.01 -0.40
N VAL A 139 10.09 -14.09 -1.05
CA VAL A 139 11.50 -14.48 -1.16
C VAL A 139 11.91 -14.32 -2.62
N VAL A 140 13.09 -13.74 -2.85
CA VAL A 140 13.67 -13.61 -4.19
C VAL A 140 14.96 -14.41 -4.22
N PRO A 141 15.17 -15.27 -5.23
CA PRO A 141 16.42 -16.01 -5.37
C PRO A 141 17.62 -15.06 -5.48
N LYS A 142 18.71 -15.36 -4.77
CA LYS A 142 19.89 -14.49 -4.64
C LYS A 142 20.50 -14.15 -6.00
N GLU A 143 20.50 -15.11 -6.92
CA GLU A 143 20.95 -14.94 -8.30
C GLU A 143 20.13 -13.89 -9.06
N ARG A 144 18.82 -13.78 -8.79
CA ARG A 144 17.99 -12.73 -9.41
C ARG A 144 18.26 -11.36 -8.80
N VAL A 145 18.52 -11.29 -7.50
CA VAL A 145 18.89 -10.04 -6.83
C VAL A 145 20.24 -9.54 -7.35
N ALA A 146 21.22 -10.44 -7.53
CA ALA A 146 22.54 -10.09 -8.03
C ALA A 146 22.53 -9.50 -9.45
N LEU A 147 21.57 -9.90 -10.29
CA LEU A 147 21.38 -9.38 -11.64
C LEU A 147 20.61 -8.04 -11.68
N TYR A 148 19.98 -7.65 -10.57
CA TYR A 148 19.16 -6.43 -10.54
C TYR A 148 20.02 -5.19 -10.32
N HIS A 149 20.03 -4.30 -11.33
CA HIS A 149 20.65 -2.98 -11.23
C HIS A 149 19.59 -1.89 -11.33
N ALA A 150 19.32 -1.24 -10.20
CA ALA A 150 18.44 -0.08 -10.18
C ALA A 150 19.15 1.10 -10.87
N ARG A 151 18.57 1.63 -11.95
CA ARG A 151 19.10 2.84 -12.56
C ARG A 151 18.81 4.04 -11.65
N ARG A 152 19.85 4.82 -11.33
CA ARG A 152 19.76 6.10 -10.62
C ARG A 152 20.53 7.13 -11.43
N GLY A 153 19.89 8.25 -11.73
CA GLY A 153 20.57 9.40 -12.32
C GLY A 153 21.44 10.13 -11.29
N PRO A 154 22.36 11.01 -11.73
CA PRO A 154 23.21 11.80 -10.84
C PRO A 154 22.39 12.63 -9.84
N ILE A 155 22.82 12.71 -8.58
CA ILE A 155 22.12 13.52 -7.55
C ILE A 155 22.13 15.02 -7.88
N ALA A 156 23.13 15.47 -8.65
CA ALA A 156 23.27 16.86 -9.09
C ALA A 156 22.08 17.36 -9.92
N VAL A 157 21.36 16.47 -10.64
CA VAL A 157 20.17 16.89 -11.41
C VAL A 157 18.93 17.08 -10.53
N LYS A 158 19.01 16.73 -9.24
CA LYS A 158 17.92 16.78 -8.26
C LYS A 158 18.25 17.67 -7.04
N THR A 159 19.41 18.33 -7.05
CA THR A 159 19.88 19.14 -5.93
C THR A 159 20.31 20.51 -6.41
N GLN A 160 19.88 21.55 -5.71
CA GLN A 160 20.30 22.93 -5.92
C GLN A 160 20.97 23.42 -4.64
N TRP A 161 22.21 23.89 -4.75
CA TRP A 161 22.96 24.43 -3.63
C TRP A 161 22.92 25.95 -3.70
N VAL A 162 22.35 26.59 -2.69
CA VAL A 162 22.43 28.04 -2.51
C VAL A 162 23.64 28.31 -1.65
N LYS A 163 24.70 28.87 -2.25
CA LYS A 163 25.93 29.25 -1.55
C LYS A 163 25.81 30.71 -1.10
N ALA A 164 26.48 31.04 0.00
CA ALA A 164 26.65 32.41 0.48
C ALA A 164 27.46 33.26 -0.50
#